data_AF-A0AAD9GBU0-F1
#
_entry.id   AF-A0AAD9GBU0-F1
#
_cell.length_a   1.000
_cell.length_b   1.000
_cell.length_c   1.000
_cell.angle_alpha   90.00
_cell.angle_beta   90.00
_cell.angle_gamma   90.00
#
_symmetry.space_group_name_H-M   'P 1'
#
loop_
_entity.id
_entity.type
_entity.pdbx_description
1 polymer ?
#
loop_
_entity_poly.entity_id
_entity_poly.type
_entity_poly.pdbx_seq_one_letter_code
_entity_poly.pdbx_strand_id
1 'polypeptide(L)'
;MTHFSYFTTRGDSEDTRAQLQAEKMKKNTSEDQVKAMAELVVAEKLRLRELRRVRQIRYRQKKDDYANSMDEMNRQLRDEIDQLEQRHRSVLAMVPSKESGWSVAVEYFRLFQYGVRKSSSEAQMDFLQTSMAPTVVFNAEQGIEAMMERWQRLSRWFPDFEIELDGLERDSLGFFIATTRTTFTLSEEAISSVFPVLWSSKSSLMKKLLGRKIVMRGTTQFEWDSAYCRMVCIRSQADLLTPMLQLLDTLEAVEKVFEKAFITLDFHCK
;
A
#
# COMPACT_ATOMS: atom_id res chain seq x y z
N MET A 1 -113.51 -63.94 -5.74
CA MET A 1 -113.20 -64.59 -7.02
C MET A 1 -112.58 -63.55 -7.95
N THR A 2 -111.47 -63.73 -8.67
CA THR A 2 -110.35 -64.71 -8.63
C THR A 2 -109.14 -64.07 -9.35
N HIS A 3 -107.91 -64.53 -9.13
CA HIS A 3 -106.66 -64.03 -9.77
C HIS A 3 -106.61 -64.19 -11.31
N PHE A 4 -105.77 -63.40 -12.02
CA PHE A 4 -104.48 -63.88 -12.57
C PHE A 4 -103.50 -62.78 -13.08
N SER A 5 -102.34 -63.19 -13.58
CA SER A 5 -101.11 -62.41 -13.94
C SER A 5 -100.89 -62.32 -15.47
N TYR A 6 -99.87 -61.56 -15.95
CA TYR A 6 -98.77 -61.97 -16.85
C TYR A 6 -98.04 -60.76 -17.55
N PHE A 7 -97.05 -61.03 -18.44
CA PHE A 7 -95.95 -60.12 -18.91
C PHE A 7 -96.19 -59.60 -20.37
N THR A 8 -95.30 -58.96 -21.19
CA THR A 8 -93.80 -58.86 -21.27
C THR A 8 -93.32 -57.70 -22.20
N THR A 9 -91.99 -57.46 -22.25
CA THR A 9 -91.15 -56.90 -23.37
C THR A 9 -91.16 -55.41 -23.79
N ARG A 10 -89.95 -54.90 -24.08
CA ARG A 10 -89.57 -53.61 -24.71
C ARG A 10 -88.11 -53.71 -25.20
N GLY A 11 -87.69 -53.12 -26.34
CA GLY A 11 -86.32 -53.35 -26.89
C GLY A 11 -85.80 -52.39 -27.98
N ASP A 12 -86.25 -52.50 -29.24
CA ASP A 12 -85.47 -52.02 -30.42
C ASP A 12 -85.19 -50.51 -30.54
N SER A 13 -85.91 -49.63 -29.84
CA SER A 13 -85.69 -48.18 -29.90
C SER A 13 -84.38 -47.69 -29.25
N GLU A 14 -83.55 -48.62 -28.76
CA GLU A 14 -82.43 -48.34 -27.87
C GLU A 14 -81.07 -48.34 -28.60
N ASP A 15 -80.88 -49.09 -29.69
CA ASP A 15 -79.57 -49.27 -30.34
C ASP A 15 -79.07 -48.02 -31.11
N THR A 16 -79.87 -47.44 -32.02
CA THR A 16 -79.49 -46.19 -32.70
C THR A 16 -79.26 -45.03 -31.72
N ARG A 17 -79.96 -45.08 -30.58
CA ARG A 17 -79.80 -44.13 -29.48
C ARG A 17 -78.49 -44.37 -28.72
N ALA A 18 -78.12 -45.64 -28.49
CA ALA A 18 -76.85 -46.04 -27.89
C ALA A 18 -75.65 -45.65 -28.77
N GLN A 19 -75.74 -45.77 -30.10
CA GLN A 19 -74.66 -45.39 -31.02
C GLN A 19 -74.37 -43.87 -30.98
N LEU A 20 -75.41 -43.03 -31.06
CA LEU A 20 -75.27 -41.57 -30.92
C LEU A 20 -74.82 -41.16 -29.50
N GLN A 21 -75.22 -41.91 -28.47
CA GLN A 21 -74.68 -41.72 -27.11
C GLN A 21 -73.19 -42.09 -27.05
N ALA A 22 -72.77 -43.21 -27.63
CA ALA A 22 -71.38 -43.67 -27.61
C ALA A 22 -70.43 -42.71 -28.33
N GLU A 23 -70.81 -42.16 -29.48
CA GLU A 23 -69.98 -41.17 -30.19
C GLU A 23 -69.90 -39.83 -29.43
N LYS A 24 -71.03 -39.37 -28.88
CA LYS A 24 -71.06 -38.18 -28.02
C LYS A 24 -70.25 -38.37 -26.73
N MET A 25 -70.29 -39.56 -26.12
CA MET A 25 -69.45 -39.92 -24.97
C MET A 25 -67.97 -39.97 -25.34
N LYS A 26 -67.59 -40.51 -26.51
CA LYS A 26 -66.20 -40.46 -27.01
C LYS A 26 -65.72 -39.03 -27.21
N LYS A 27 -66.53 -38.15 -27.81
CA LYS A 27 -66.18 -36.74 -28.01
C LYS A 27 -66.01 -36.01 -26.67
N ASN A 28 -66.98 -36.14 -25.76
CA ASN A 28 -66.87 -35.58 -24.40
C ASN A 28 -65.60 -36.10 -23.69
N THR A 29 -65.32 -37.40 -23.77
CA THR A 29 -64.11 -38.01 -23.16
C THR A 29 -62.83 -37.42 -23.75
N SER A 30 -62.78 -37.12 -25.05
CA SER A 30 -61.63 -36.47 -25.68
C SER A 30 -61.48 -35.01 -25.24
N GLU A 31 -62.58 -34.27 -25.11
CA GLU A 31 -62.58 -32.89 -24.61
C GLU A 31 -62.18 -32.82 -23.12
N ASP A 32 -62.66 -33.74 -22.29
CA ASP A 32 -62.27 -33.90 -20.88
C ASP A 32 -60.80 -34.30 -20.73
N GLN A 33 -60.27 -35.18 -21.59
CA GLN A 33 -58.84 -35.52 -21.62
C GLN A 33 -57.96 -34.32 -21.99
N VAL A 34 -58.35 -33.54 -23.00
CA VAL A 34 -57.64 -32.31 -23.39
C VAL A 34 -57.70 -31.26 -22.27
N LYS A 35 -58.83 -31.13 -21.59
CA LYS A 35 -59.02 -30.25 -20.44
C LYS A 35 -58.13 -30.67 -19.25
N ALA A 36 -58.14 -31.95 -18.87
CA ALA A 36 -57.28 -32.48 -17.81
C ALA A 36 -55.78 -32.29 -18.12
N MET A 37 -55.38 -32.45 -19.38
CA MET A 37 -54.01 -32.17 -19.84
C MET A 37 -53.67 -30.67 -19.71
N ALA A 38 -54.60 -29.78 -20.06
CA ALA A 38 -54.41 -28.33 -19.90
C ALA A 38 -54.30 -27.92 -18.42
N GLU A 39 -55.12 -28.50 -17.55
CA GLU A 39 -55.08 -28.29 -16.09
C GLU A 39 -53.74 -28.77 -15.50
N LEU A 40 -53.23 -29.93 -15.92
CA LEU A 40 -51.87 -30.41 -15.59
C LEU A 40 -50.77 -29.43 -16.01
N VAL A 41 -50.85 -28.89 -17.24
CA VAL A 41 -49.87 -27.90 -17.75
C VAL A 41 -49.96 -26.57 -16.99
N VAL A 42 -51.14 -26.16 -16.52
CA VAL A 42 -51.31 -24.99 -15.65
C VAL A 42 -50.73 -25.25 -14.26
N ALA A 43 -51.02 -26.41 -13.66
CA ALA A 43 -50.48 -26.81 -12.36
C ALA A 43 -48.94 -26.86 -12.36
N GLU A 44 -48.32 -27.44 -13.39
CA GLU A 44 -46.85 -27.49 -13.50
C GLU A 44 -46.25 -26.10 -13.75
N LYS A 45 -46.91 -25.23 -14.53
CA LYS A 45 -46.50 -23.82 -14.68
C LYS A 45 -46.56 -23.06 -13.35
N LEU A 46 -47.53 -23.34 -12.47
CA LEU A 46 -47.60 -22.78 -11.12
C LEU A 46 -46.49 -23.34 -10.22
N ARG A 47 -46.27 -24.67 -10.23
CA ARG A 47 -45.17 -25.31 -9.48
C ARG A 47 -43.80 -24.75 -9.87
N LEU A 48 -43.54 -24.58 -11.16
CA LEU A 48 -42.30 -24.00 -11.68
C LEU A 48 -42.14 -22.51 -11.33
N ARG A 49 -43.23 -21.74 -11.24
CA ARG A 49 -43.20 -20.34 -10.74
C ARG A 49 -42.79 -20.29 -9.27
N GLU A 50 -43.40 -21.11 -8.42
CA GLU A 50 -43.06 -21.11 -6.98
C GLU A 50 -41.64 -21.65 -6.73
N LEU A 51 -41.20 -22.68 -7.48
CA LEU A 51 -39.80 -23.14 -7.44
C LEU A 51 -38.80 -22.04 -7.84
N ARG A 52 -39.13 -21.20 -8.84
CA ARG A 52 -38.30 -20.03 -9.19
C ARG A 52 -38.29 -18.97 -8.09
N ARG A 53 -39.45 -18.68 -7.49
CA ARG A 53 -39.58 -17.74 -6.35
C ARG A 53 -38.75 -18.19 -5.15
N VAL A 54 -38.89 -19.44 -4.72
CA VAL A 54 -38.11 -20.03 -3.61
C VAL A 54 -36.62 -20.02 -3.90
N ARG A 55 -36.19 -20.35 -5.13
CA ARG A 55 -34.78 -20.23 -5.54
C ARG A 55 -34.27 -18.78 -5.49
N GLN A 56 -35.08 -17.82 -5.94
CA GLN A 56 -34.70 -16.39 -5.91
C GLN A 56 -34.62 -15.84 -4.49
N ILE A 57 -35.51 -16.27 -3.58
CA ILE A 57 -35.45 -15.92 -2.15
C ILE A 57 -34.15 -16.45 -1.54
N ARG A 58 -33.83 -17.75 -1.69
CA ARG A 58 -32.57 -18.33 -1.19
C ARG A 58 -31.32 -17.69 -1.79
N TYR A 59 -31.37 -17.28 -3.06
CA TYR A 59 -30.26 -16.59 -3.72
C TYR A 59 -30.02 -15.19 -3.14
N ARG A 60 -31.10 -14.43 -2.85
CA ARG A 60 -31.00 -13.14 -2.16
C ARG A 60 -30.44 -13.34 -0.75
N GLN A 61 -31.09 -14.19 0.06
CA GLN A 61 -30.61 -14.53 1.40
C GLN A 61 -29.12 -14.89 1.41
N LYS A 62 -28.67 -15.85 0.59
CA LYS A 62 -27.23 -16.21 0.54
C LYS A 62 -26.31 -15.04 0.15
N LYS A 63 -26.77 -14.08 -0.67
CA LYS A 63 -25.99 -12.88 -1.00
C LYS A 63 -25.96 -11.89 0.17
N ASP A 64 -27.10 -11.71 0.82
CA ASP A 64 -27.28 -10.78 1.93
C ASP A 64 -26.52 -11.30 3.17
N ASP A 65 -26.61 -12.60 3.47
CA ASP A 65 -25.83 -13.33 4.49
C ASP A 65 -24.31 -13.17 4.27
N TYR A 66 -23.86 -13.28 3.01
CA TYR A 66 -22.45 -13.09 2.66
C TYR A 66 -21.99 -11.64 2.84
N ALA A 67 -22.81 -10.66 2.44
CA ALA A 67 -22.53 -9.24 2.68
C ALA A 67 -22.43 -8.93 4.17
N ASN A 68 -23.42 -9.38 4.96
CA ASN A 68 -23.43 -9.23 6.42
C ASN A 68 -22.18 -9.87 7.06
N SER A 69 -21.76 -11.06 6.61
CA SER A 69 -20.55 -11.73 7.08
C SER A 69 -19.27 -10.97 6.73
N MET A 70 -19.19 -10.34 5.55
CA MET A 70 -18.04 -9.52 5.16
C MET A 70 -18.00 -8.21 5.96
N ASP A 71 -19.15 -7.58 6.20
CA ASP A 71 -19.25 -6.36 7.01
C ASP A 71 -19.00 -6.61 8.51
N GLU A 72 -19.22 -7.83 8.98
CA GLU A 72 -18.83 -8.29 10.32
C GLU A 72 -17.30 -8.47 10.42
N MET A 73 -16.68 -9.17 9.47
CA MET A 73 -15.21 -9.28 9.39
C MET A 73 -14.52 -7.91 9.25
N ASN A 74 -15.07 -7.02 8.42
CA ASN A 74 -14.57 -5.66 8.26
C ASN A 74 -14.67 -4.81 9.54
N ARG A 75 -15.67 -5.05 10.39
CA ARG A 75 -15.77 -4.40 11.71
C ARG A 75 -14.74 -4.98 12.67
N GLN A 76 -14.66 -6.31 12.77
CA GLN A 76 -13.67 -6.99 13.63
C GLN A 76 -12.22 -6.58 13.30
N LEU A 77 -11.86 -6.46 12.02
CA LEU A 77 -10.54 -5.98 11.60
C LEU A 77 -10.29 -4.49 11.96
N ARG A 78 -11.31 -3.64 11.94
CA ARG A 78 -11.19 -2.24 12.39
C ARG A 78 -11.05 -2.16 13.91
N ASP A 79 -11.86 -2.91 14.65
CA ASP A 79 -11.79 -3.00 16.10
C ASP A 79 -10.42 -3.56 16.56
N GLU A 80 -9.79 -4.44 15.78
CA GLU A 80 -8.42 -4.91 16.01
C GLU A 80 -7.36 -3.84 15.69
N ILE A 81 -7.49 -3.12 14.57
CA ILE A 81 -6.61 -1.97 14.25
C ILE A 81 -6.68 -0.91 15.35
N ASP A 82 -7.88 -0.48 15.76
CA ASP A 82 -8.08 0.53 16.80
C ASP A 82 -7.47 0.07 18.14
N GLN A 83 -7.60 -1.21 18.49
CA GLN A 83 -6.94 -1.81 19.67
C GLN A 83 -5.42 -1.83 19.55
N LEU A 84 -4.87 -2.16 18.38
CA LEU A 84 -3.43 -2.17 18.14
C LEU A 84 -2.86 -0.75 18.18
N GLU A 85 -3.54 0.23 17.61
CA GLU A 85 -3.19 1.65 17.73
C GLU A 85 -3.29 2.17 19.17
N GLN A 86 -4.29 1.72 19.95
CA GLN A 86 -4.42 2.11 21.35
C GLN A 86 -3.32 1.46 22.20
N ARG A 87 -2.97 0.20 21.96
CA ARG A 87 -1.81 -0.49 22.58
C ARG A 87 -0.51 0.22 22.21
N HIS A 88 -0.31 0.58 20.94
CA HIS A 88 0.87 1.31 20.48
C HIS A 88 1.00 2.68 21.17
N ARG A 89 -0.09 3.46 21.23
CA ARG A 89 -0.15 4.72 21.99
C ARG A 89 0.13 4.52 23.49
N SER A 90 -0.39 3.46 24.09
CA SER A 90 -0.12 3.12 25.50
C SER A 90 1.34 2.73 25.75
N VAL A 91 1.97 1.99 24.83
CA VAL A 91 3.40 1.64 24.92
C VAL A 91 4.25 2.90 24.79
N LEU A 92 3.97 3.76 23.81
CA LEU A 92 4.66 5.06 23.66
C LEU A 92 4.53 5.95 24.90
N ALA A 93 3.39 5.92 25.60
CA ALA A 93 3.18 6.65 26.85
C ALA A 93 3.81 5.98 28.10
N MET A 94 4.22 4.70 28.01
CA MET A 94 4.89 3.96 29.07
C MET A 94 6.42 3.90 28.90
N VAL A 95 6.94 4.14 27.70
CA VAL A 95 8.36 4.47 27.49
C VAL A 95 8.65 5.78 28.24
N PRO A 96 9.73 5.87 29.04
CA PRO A 96 10.07 7.10 29.74
C PRO A 96 10.22 8.28 28.77
N SER A 97 9.84 9.49 29.19
CA SER A 97 9.90 10.71 28.37
C SER A 97 11.33 11.26 28.12
N LYS A 98 12.34 10.39 28.17
CA LYS A 98 13.64 10.62 27.55
C LYS A 98 13.58 10.09 26.13
N GLU A 99 14.07 10.86 25.18
CA GLU A 99 14.03 10.50 23.76
C GLU A 99 14.55 9.08 23.55
N SER A 100 13.79 8.24 22.84
CA SER A 100 14.34 6.97 22.36
C SER A 100 15.29 7.24 21.20
N GLY A 101 16.36 6.46 21.04
CA GLY A 101 17.27 6.61 19.89
C GLY A 101 16.55 6.48 18.54
N TRP A 102 15.43 5.73 18.50
CA TRP A 102 14.52 5.69 17.35
C TRP A 102 13.88 7.04 17.05
N SER A 103 13.27 7.69 18.06
CA SER A 103 12.68 9.02 17.90
C SER A 103 13.72 10.08 17.54
N VAL A 104 14.93 10.02 18.10
CA VAL A 104 16.03 10.92 17.72
C VAL A 104 16.47 10.70 16.27
N ALA A 105 16.58 9.45 15.81
CA ALA A 105 16.92 9.16 14.42
C ALA A 105 15.83 9.66 13.43
N VAL A 106 14.54 9.48 13.74
CA VAL A 106 13.44 10.01 12.93
C VAL A 106 13.44 11.55 12.93
N GLU A 107 13.61 12.18 14.10
CA GLU A 107 13.61 13.64 14.24
C GLU A 107 14.81 14.28 13.53
N TYR A 108 15.98 13.62 13.54
CA TYR A 108 17.15 14.01 12.77
C TYR A 108 16.82 14.13 11.27
N PHE A 109 16.19 13.13 10.66
CA PHE A 109 15.78 13.24 9.26
C PHE A 109 14.69 14.30 9.05
N ARG A 110 13.73 14.45 9.97
CA ARG A 110 12.70 15.50 9.89
C ARG A 110 13.30 16.92 9.89
N LEU A 111 14.32 17.15 10.71
CA LEU A 111 14.98 18.45 10.86
C LEU A 111 15.98 18.74 9.73
N PHE A 112 16.70 17.73 9.24
CA PHE A 112 17.71 17.86 8.19
C PHE A 112 17.22 17.44 6.79
N GLN A 113 15.92 17.14 6.60
CA GLN A 113 15.31 16.76 5.31
C GLN A 113 15.75 17.67 4.17
N TYR A 114 15.90 18.97 4.43
CA TYR A 114 16.29 19.99 3.44
C TYR A 114 17.59 20.71 3.83
N GLY A 115 18.50 20.00 4.50
CA GLY A 115 19.74 20.57 5.05
C GLY A 115 19.48 21.63 6.14
N VAL A 116 20.37 22.61 6.26
CA VAL A 116 20.22 23.75 7.19
C VAL A 116 19.47 24.88 6.53
N ARG A 117 18.25 25.15 6.99
CA ARG A 117 17.48 26.34 6.57
C ARG A 117 17.71 27.48 7.56
N LYS A 118 17.87 28.71 7.06
CA LYS A 118 18.09 29.91 7.91
C LYS A 118 17.00 30.12 8.97
N SER A 119 15.77 29.68 8.70
CA SER A 119 14.61 29.76 9.60
C SER A 119 14.58 28.68 10.69
N SER A 120 15.42 27.65 10.61
CA SER A 120 15.46 26.52 11.56
C SER A 120 16.85 26.23 12.12
N SER A 121 17.90 26.93 11.67
CA SER A 121 19.28 26.66 12.07
C SER A 121 19.54 26.70 13.58
N GLU A 122 18.76 27.47 14.34
CA GLU A 122 18.81 27.51 15.80
C GLU A 122 18.19 26.24 16.42
N ALA A 123 16.96 25.89 16.04
CA ALA A 123 16.31 24.65 16.47
C ALA A 123 17.08 23.37 16.02
N GLN A 124 17.71 23.41 14.85
CA GLN A 124 18.60 22.34 14.37
C GLN A 124 19.86 22.22 15.25
N MET A 125 20.43 23.33 15.72
CA MET A 125 21.57 23.31 16.64
C MET A 125 21.16 22.82 18.04
N ASP A 126 20.07 23.35 18.59
CA ASP A 126 19.54 23.00 19.92
C ASP A 126 19.18 21.51 20.02
N PHE A 127 18.51 20.96 18.99
CA PHE A 127 18.26 19.53 18.86
C PHE A 127 19.55 18.70 18.92
N LEU A 128 20.62 19.10 18.21
CA LEU A 128 21.89 18.37 18.25
C LEU A 128 22.59 18.51 19.62
N GLN A 129 22.59 19.69 20.24
CA GLN A 129 23.16 19.92 21.57
C GLN A 129 22.43 19.13 22.67
N THR A 130 21.13 18.87 22.48
CA THR A 130 20.30 18.06 23.37
C THR A 130 20.50 16.56 23.15
N SER A 131 20.38 16.08 21.91
CA SER A 131 20.27 14.66 21.57
C SER A 131 21.58 13.96 21.19
N MET A 132 22.66 14.69 20.86
CA MET A 132 23.96 14.14 20.50
C MET A 132 24.95 14.20 21.66
N ALA A 133 25.89 13.27 21.74
CA ALA A 133 27.05 13.40 22.62
C ALA A 133 27.94 14.57 22.16
N PRO A 134 28.58 15.34 23.05
CA PRO A 134 29.49 16.43 22.65
C PRO A 134 30.64 15.96 21.74
N THR A 135 31.05 14.69 21.89
CA THR A 135 32.11 14.02 21.12
C THR A 135 31.55 13.07 20.05
N VAL A 136 30.29 13.25 19.61
CA VAL A 136 29.62 12.42 18.60
C VAL A 136 30.48 12.25 17.35
N VAL A 137 30.64 11.01 16.88
CA VAL A 137 31.39 10.70 15.65
C VAL A 137 30.43 10.73 14.46
N PHE A 138 30.61 11.69 13.56
CA PHE A 138 29.82 11.81 12.33
C PHE A 138 30.67 11.40 11.11
N ASN A 139 30.59 10.14 10.72
CA ASN A 139 31.42 9.54 9.67
C ASN A 139 32.94 9.60 9.98
N ALA A 140 33.63 10.61 9.45
CA ALA A 140 35.05 10.89 9.67
C ALA A 140 35.28 12.21 10.43
N GLU A 141 34.20 12.92 10.75
CA GLU A 141 34.16 14.16 11.53
C GLU A 141 33.79 13.84 13.00
N GLN A 142 34.08 14.76 13.92
CA GLN A 142 33.69 14.63 15.32
C GLN A 142 33.16 15.96 15.87
N GLY A 143 32.13 15.88 16.72
CA GLY A 143 31.49 17.05 17.33
C GLY A 143 30.25 17.54 16.57
N ILE A 144 29.44 18.33 17.25
CA ILE A 144 28.17 18.87 16.74
C ILE A 144 28.42 19.96 15.68
N GLU A 145 29.46 20.76 15.91
CA GLU A 145 29.90 21.86 15.07
C GLU A 145 30.28 21.36 13.67
N ALA A 146 31.09 20.30 13.59
CA ALA A 146 31.49 19.72 12.31
C ALA A 146 30.30 19.15 11.53
N MET A 147 29.38 18.44 12.21
CA MET A 147 28.15 17.95 11.57
C MET A 147 27.27 19.10 11.05
N MET A 148 27.17 20.21 11.78
CA MET A 148 26.47 21.41 11.30
C MET A 148 27.19 22.08 10.13
N GLU A 149 28.53 22.18 10.15
CA GLU A 149 29.31 22.69 9.01
C GLU A 149 29.11 21.83 7.76
N ARG A 150 29.08 20.49 7.88
CA ARG A 150 28.80 19.58 6.77
C ARG A 150 27.39 19.76 6.22
N TRP A 151 26.38 19.84 7.08
CA TRP A 151 25.01 20.13 6.63
C TRP A 151 24.90 21.50 5.94
N GLN A 152 25.54 22.55 6.48
CA GLN A 152 25.63 23.86 5.83
C GLN A 152 26.40 23.82 4.50
N ARG A 153 27.39 22.94 4.36
CA ARG A 153 28.16 22.75 3.12
C ARG A 153 27.29 22.12 2.03
N LEU A 154 26.60 21.03 2.35
CA LEU A 154 25.63 20.39 1.45
C LEU A 154 24.53 21.37 1.03
N SER A 155 23.96 22.13 1.97
CA SER A 155 22.89 23.12 1.70
C SER A 155 23.33 24.28 0.80
N ARG A 156 24.64 24.59 0.74
CA ARG A 156 25.21 25.61 -0.14
C ARG A 156 25.55 25.07 -1.52
N TRP A 157 25.99 23.81 -1.61
CA TRP A 157 26.26 23.13 -2.88
C TRP A 157 24.98 22.73 -3.61
N PHE A 158 23.93 22.38 -2.88
CA PHE A 158 22.70 21.79 -3.41
C PHE A 158 21.47 22.51 -2.83
N PRO A 159 21.02 23.63 -3.43
CA PRO A 159 19.91 24.42 -2.91
C PRO A 159 18.54 23.70 -2.91
N ASP A 160 18.40 22.65 -3.74
CA ASP A 160 17.22 21.78 -3.83
C ASP A 160 17.43 20.41 -3.16
N PHE A 161 18.42 20.31 -2.26
CA PHE A 161 18.70 19.09 -1.50
C PHE A 161 17.49 18.60 -0.71
N GLU A 162 17.17 17.32 -0.85
CA GLU A 162 16.19 16.60 -0.07
C GLU A 162 16.71 15.22 0.35
N ILE A 163 16.51 14.84 1.62
CA ILE A 163 16.76 13.49 2.15
C ILE A 163 15.50 12.92 2.80
N GLU A 164 14.94 11.88 2.21
CA GLU A 164 13.78 11.14 2.68
C GLU A 164 14.22 9.92 3.51
N LEU A 165 13.49 9.62 4.59
CA LEU A 165 13.62 8.37 5.34
C LEU A 165 12.69 7.32 4.71
N ASP A 166 13.24 6.39 3.93
CA ASP A 166 12.49 5.28 3.30
C ASP A 166 12.07 4.23 4.33
N GLY A 167 12.83 4.08 5.42
CA GLY A 167 12.51 3.20 6.54
C GLY A 167 13.60 3.22 7.61
N LEU A 168 13.24 2.87 8.84
CA LEU A 168 14.14 2.73 9.99
C LEU A 168 13.95 1.32 10.57
N GLU A 169 15.04 0.64 10.89
CA GLU A 169 15.05 -0.66 11.55
C GLU A 169 16.10 -0.71 12.67
N ARG A 170 16.17 -1.82 13.41
CA ARG A 170 17.18 -2.05 14.44
C ARG A 170 17.90 -3.37 14.18
N ASP A 171 19.22 -3.33 14.12
CA ASP A 171 20.03 -4.52 13.82
C ASP A 171 20.22 -5.43 15.05
N SER A 172 20.83 -6.60 14.82
CA SER A 172 21.11 -7.60 15.87
C SER A 172 22.18 -7.19 16.88
N LEU A 173 22.94 -6.12 16.61
CA LEU A 173 23.93 -5.54 17.53
C LEU A 173 23.33 -4.39 18.34
N GLY A 174 22.16 -3.90 17.95
CA GLY A 174 21.36 -2.90 18.66
C GLY A 174 21.45 -1.49 18.08
N PHE A 175 22.17 -1.28 16.98
CA PHE A 175 22.19 0.00 16.25
C PHE A 175 20.85 0.22 15.52
N PHE A 176 20.51 1.48 15.26
CA PHE A 176 19.39 1.80 14.36
C PHE A 176 19.92 2.02 12.94
N ILE A 177 19.32 1.36 11.96
CA ILE A 177 19.71 1.45 10.55
C ILE A 177 18.58 2.16 9.80
N ALA A 178 18.85 3.38 9.36
CA ALA A 178 17.96 4.11 8.45
C ALA A 178 18.31 3.76 7.00
N THR A 179 17.31 3.48 6.19
CA THR A 179 17.40 3.49 4.73
C THR A 179 16.86 4.81 4.22
N THR A 180 17.58 5.46 3.32
CA THR A 180 17.27 6.83 2.88
C THR A 180 17.27 6.96 1.36
N ARG A 181 16.57 7.99 0.88
CA ARG A 181 16.66 8.47 -0.51
C ARG A 181 17.09 9.91 -0.49
N THR A 182 18.23 10.20 -1.14
CA THR A 182 18.78 11.55 -1.21
C THR A 182 18.71 12.07 -2.64
N THR A 183 18.32 13.32 -2.79
CA THR A 183 17.89 13.93 -4.04
C THR A 183 18.43 15.36 -4.13
N PHE A 184 18.99 15.76 -5.27
CA PHE A 184 19.47 17.13 -5.53
C PHE A 184 19.73 17.37 -7.02
N THR A 185 19.92 18.62 -7.45
CA THR A 185 20.26 18.97 -8.83
C THR A 185 21.70 19.46 -8.96
N LEU A 186 22.41 18.98 -9.99
CA LEU A 186 23.74 19.45 -10.38
C LEU A 186 23.64 20.79 -11.14
N SER A 187 23.43 21.89 -10.42
CA SER A 187 23.45 23.26 -10.96
C SER A 187 24.85 23.72 -11.40
N GLU A 188 24.94 24.92 -11.97
CA GLU A 188 26.23 25.52 -12.37
C GLU A 188 27.09 25.86 -11.14
N GLU A 189 26.46 26.34 -10.07
CA GLU A 189 27.04 26.58 -8.75
C GLU A 189 27.46 25.27 -8.08
N ALA A 190 26.65 24.21 -8.17
CA ALA A 190 26.99 22.90 -7.64
C ALA A 190 28.22 22.31 -8.35
N ILE A 191 28.25 22.33 -9.69
CA ILE A 191 29.37 21.81 -10.48
C ILE A 191 30.66 22.60 -10.22
N SER A 192 30.60 23.93 -10.21
CA SER A 192 31.76 24.78 -9.93
C SER A 192 32.28 24.65 -8.49
N SER A 193 31.38 24.41 -7.52
CA SER A 193 31.75 24.27 -6.09
C SER A 193 32.19 22.87 -5.67
N VAL A 194 31.76 21.81 -6.39
CA VAL A 194 31.98 20.40 -6.01
C VAL A 194 32.96 19.69 -6.94
N PHE A 195 32.97 20.02 -8.24
CA PHE A 195 33.73 19.32 -9.28
C PHE A 195 34.68 20.28 -10.03
N PRO A 196 35.73 20.79 -9.37
CA PRO A 196 36.54 21.89 -9.92
C PRO A 196 37.26 21.54 -11.24
N VAL A 197 37.71 20.30 -11.43
CA VAL A 197 38.35 19.85 -12.68
C VAL A 197 37.35 19.82 -13.86
N LEU A 198 36.11 19.40 -13.60
CA LEU A 198 35.02 19.39 -14.56
C LEU A 198 34.66 20.81 -15.02
N TRP A 199 34.57 21.73 -14.05
CA TRP A 199 34.31 23.15 -14.28
C TRP A 199 35.42 23.83 -15.08
N SER A 200 36.69 23.71 -14.64
CA SER A 200 37.85 24.34 -15.29
C SER A 200 38.07 23.85 -16.73
N SER A 201 37.76 22.58 -17.02
CA SER A 201 37.91 22.00 -18.36
C SER A 201 36.75 22.30 -19.31
N LYS A 202 35.59 22.78 -18.80
CA LYS A 202 34.34 22.99 -19.55
C LYS A 202 33.98 21.84 -20.51
N SER A 203 34.29 20.61 -20.08
CA SER A 203 34.31 19.43 -20.94
C SER A 203 32.91 18.96 -21.38
N SER A 204 32.85 18.05 -22.36
CA SER A 204 31.59 17.40 -22.78
C SER A 204 30.87 16.68 -21.63
N LEU A 205 31.60 16.18 -20.63
CA LEU A 205 31.04 15.55 -19.43
C LEU A 205 30.23 16.55 -18.59
N MET A 206 30.65 17.83 -18.54
CA MET A 206 29.90 18.89 -17.85
C MET A 206 28.50 19.05 -18.46
N LYS A 207 28.39 18.95 -19.79
CA LYS A 207 27.11 19.04 -20.50
C LYS A 207 26.21 17.82 -20.31
N LYS A 208 26.75 16.65 -19.92
CA LYS A 208 25.93 15.50 -19.51
C LYS A 208 25.28 15.74 -18.14
N LEU A 209 26.03 16.35 -17.21
CA LEU A 209 25.69 16.51 -15.78
C LEU A 209 24.94 17.80 -15.43
N LEU A 210 25.17 18.91 -16.12
CA LEU A 210 24.56 20.20 -15.81
C LEU A 210 23.03 20.13 -15.90
N GLY A 211 22.35 20.57 -14.84
CA GLY A 211 20.89 20.54 -14.73
C GLY A 211 20.30 19.14 -14.52
N ARG A 212 21.11 18.12 -14.24
CA ARG A 212 20.61 16.77 -13.92
C ARG A 212 20.21 16.69 -12.45
N LYS A 213 19.00 16.17 -12.22
CA LYS A 213 18.54 15.74 -10.91
C LYS A 213 19.13 14.36 -10.60
N ILE A 214 19.94 14.29 -9.56
CA ILE A 214 20.46 13.05 -8.97
C ILE A 214 19.44 12.51 -7.99
N VAL A 215 19.26 11.19 -7.99
CA VAL A 215 18.56 10.44 -6.95
C VAL A 215 19.44 9.26 -6.60
N MET A 216 19.74 9.09 -5.30
CA MET A 216 20.58 8.02 -4.77
C MET A 216 19.93 7.39 -3.54
N ARG A 217 20.23 6.11 -3.29
CA ARG A 217 19.86 5.42 -2.06
C ARG A 217 21.01 5.48 -1.08
N GLY A 218 20.69 5.62 0.21
CA GLY A 218 21.66 5.65 1.29
C GLY A 218 21.27 4.77 2.46
N THR A 219 22.24 4.58 3.35
CA THR A 219 22.07 3.90 4.63
C THR A 219 22.77 4.70 5.72
N THR A 220 22.06 4.99 6.81
CA THR A 220 22.61 5.70 7.97
C THR A 220 22.47 4.86 9.23
N GLN A 221 23.59 4.41 9.78
CA GLN A 221 23.69 3.73 11.07
C GLN A 221 23.79 4.76 12.20
N PHE A 222 23.01 4.55 13.26
CA PHE A 222 23.00 5.34 14.49
C PHE A 222 23.37 4.46 15.69
N GLU A 223 24.33 4.92 16.49
CA GLU A 223 24.72 4.32 17.76
C GLU A 223 24.19 5.17 18.92
N TRP A 224 23.40 4.55 19.79
CA TRP A 224 22.68 5.22 20.87
C TRP A 224 23.15 4.76 22.24
N ASP A 225 23.64 5.70 23.04
CA ASP A 225 23.97 5.46 24.44
C ASP A 225 22.70 5.56 25.30
N SER A 226 22.24 4.43 25.84
CA SER A 226 21.06 4.35 26.70
C SER A 226 21.29 4.86 28.14
N ALA A 227 22.54 4.99 28.60
CA ALA A 227 22.84 5.49 29.94
C ALA A 227 22.77 7.03 29.98
N TYR A 228 23.39 7.70 29.00
CA TYR A 228 23.36 9.15 28.84
C TYR A 228 22.17 9.64 28.02
N CYS A 229 21.47 8.74 27.32
CA CYS A 229 20.34 9.02 26.42
C CYS A 229 20.73 10.01 25.31
N ARG A 230 21.80 9.68 24.58
CA ARG A 230 22.36 10.50 23.49
C ARG A 230 22.91 9.64 22.35
N MET A 231 22.90 10.17 21.14
CA MET A 231 23.58 9.60 19.97
C MET A 231 25.11 9.78 20.09
N VAL A 232 25.88 8.69 20.00
CA VAL A 232 27.35 8.71 20.11
C VAL A 232 28.06 8.51 18.77
N CYS A 233 27.42 7.85 17.79
CA CYS A 233 27.95 7.75 16.43
C CYS A 233 26.82 7.79 15.38
N ILE A 234 27.07 8.46 14.26
CA ILE A 234 26.22 8.50 13.07
C ILE A 234 27.12 8.25 11.85
N ARG A 235 26.85 7.17 11.10
CA ARG A 235 27.60 6.79 9.89
C ARG A 235 26.64 6.69 8.72
N SER A 236 26.81 7.54 7.71
CA SER A 236 25.91 7.71 6.57
C SER A 236 26.68 7.63 5.26
N GLN A 237 26.31 6.67 4.42
CA GLN A 237 26.78 6.52 3.03
C GLN A 237 25.59 6.65 2.06
N ALA A 238 25.84 7.09 0.83
CA ALA A 238 24.85 7.04 -0.25
C ALA A 238 25.51 6.77 -1.61
N ASP A 239 24.87 5.93 -2.44
CA ASP A 239 25.40 5.50 -3.74
C ASP A 239 25.26 6.60 -4.80
N LEU A 240 26.27 7.45 -4.90
CA LEU A 240 26.42 8.41 -6.00
C LEU A 240 27.09 7.78 -7.23
N LEU A 241 27.71 6.59 -7.11
CA LEU A 241 28.36 5.90 -8.23
C LEU A 241 27.34 5.47 -9.29
N THR A 242 26.26 4.80 -8.90
CA THR A 242 25.21 4.33 -9.83
C THR A 242 24.61 5.44 -10.68
N PRO A 243 24.07 6.55 -10.12
CA PRO A 243 23.51 7.64 -10.93
C PRO A 243 24.58 8.37 -11.76
N MET A 244 25.84 8.46 -11.29
CA MET A 244 26.90 9.08 -12.09
C MET A 244 27.34 8.20 -13.26
N LEU A 245 27.39 6.88 -13.11
CA LEU A 245 27.58 5.94 -14.23
C LEU A 245 26.44 6.06 -15.26
N GLN A 246 25.19 6.11 -14.81
CA GLN A 246 24.01 6.27 -15.67
C GLN A 246 24.00 7.60 -16.46
N LEU A 247 24.68 8.64 -15.97
CA LEU A 247 24.80 9.93 -16.65
C LEU A 247 26.07 10.09 -17.49
N LEU A 248 27.10 9.27 -17.27
CA LEU A 248 28.42 9.42 -17.90
C LEU A 248 28.79 8.28 -18.87
N ASP A 249 28.07 7.17 -18.83
CA ASP A 249 28.18 5.94 -19.64
C ASP A 249 29.43 5.06 -19.38
N THR A 250 30.52 5.60 -18.81
CA THR A 250 31.76 4.84 -18.54
C THR A 250 32.40 5.19 -17.19
N LEU A 251 33.19 4.26 -16.64
CA LEU A 251 33.83 4.43 -15.34
C LEU A 251 34.99 5.44 -15.38
N GLU A 252 35.74 5.50 -16.48
CA GLU A 252 36.82 6.45 -16.71
C GLU A 252 36.29 7.90 -16.78
N ALA A 253 35.06 8.08 -17.28
CA ALA A 253 34.38 9.36 -17.26
C ALA A 253 33.94 9.76 -15.83
N VAL A 254 33.51 8.80 -14.99
CA VAL A 254 33.25 9.03 -13.56
C VAL A 254 34.54 9.39 -12.83
N GLU A 255 35.60 8.58 -12.94
CA GLU A 255 36.90 8.82 -12.31
C GLU A 255 37.42 10.24 -12.61
N LYS A 256 37.37 10.64 -13.89
CA LYS A 256 37.79 11.97 -14.34
C LYS A 256 36.91 13.13 -13.82
N VAL A 257 35.63 12.88 -13.54
CA VAL A 257 34.76 13.87 -12.90
C VAL A 257 35.07 13.98 -11.40
N PHE A 258 35.39 12.86 -10.74
CA PHE A 258 35.71 12.83 -9.31
C PHE A 258 37.18 13.20 -8.99
N GLU A 259 38.02 13.40 -10.00
CA GLU A 259 39.37 13.96 -9.85
C GLU A 259 39.31 15.30 -9.09
N LYS A 260 39.87 15.33 -7.87
CA LYS A 260 39.84 16.49 -6.95
C LYS A 260 38.43 17.03 -6.63
N ALA A 261 37.37 16.23 -6.83
CA ALA A 261 36.03 16.60 -6.39
C ALA A 261 35.93 16.62 -4.86
N PHE A 262 35.15 17.54 -4.30
CA PHE A 262 35.00 17.72 -2.85
C PHE A 262 34.04 16.72 -2.18
N ILE A 263 33.53 15.75 -2.94
CA ILE A 263 32.77 14.61 -2.43
C ILE A 263 33.34 13.26 -2.91
N THR A 264 33.03 12.18 -2.20
CA THR A 264 33.28 10.79 -2.60
C THR A 264 32.09 10.21 -3.38
N LEU A 265 32.27 9.02 -3.96
CA LEU A 265 31.22 8.23 -4.61
C LEU A 265 30.19 7.67 -3.61
N ASP A 266 30.57 7.60 -2.32
CA ASP A 266 29.70 7.22 -1.20
C ASP A 266 29.03 8.46 -0.53
N PHE A 267 29.17 9.63 -1.15
CA PHE A 267 28.62 10.93 -0.71
C PHE A 267 29.15 11.49 0.64
N HIS A 268 30.44 11.27 0.92
CA HIS A 268 31.15 11.94 2.01
C HIS A 268 31.82 13.22 1.50
N CYS A 269 31.81 14.29 2.31
CA CYS A 269 32.61 15.48 2.05
C CYS A 269 34.11 15.18 2.24
N LYS A 270 34.96 15.94 1.54
CA LYS A 270 36.42 16.02 1.74
C LYS A 270 36.83 17.38 2.32
#